data_AF-A0A9E6ZQC1-F1
#
_entry.id   AF-A0A9E6ZQC1-F1
#
_cell.length_a   1.000
_cell.length_b   1.000
_cell.length_c   1.000
_cell.angle_alpha   90.00
_cell.angle_beta   90.00
_cell.angle_gamma   90.00
#
_symmetry.space_group_name_H-M   'P 1'
#
loop_
_entity.id
_entity.type
_entity.pdbx_description
1 polymer ?
#
loop_
_entity_poly.entity_id
_entity_poly.type
_entity_poly.pdbx_seq_one_letter_code
_entity_poly.pdbx_strand_id
1 'polypeptide(L)'
;MRNFLFTLLLLVSYNMFSQGTADNGDMYTEFLTNQTEEIGLQDEKKDKFIEISQKYFEKSAEVRNSDESRFSKFKKFKSISNEKDNELKTLLSEEEFKKYKSIQQENRKLLKERYKENKNKKQN
;
A
#
# COMPACT_ATOMS: atom_id res chain seq x y z
N MET A 1 -6.62 -17.75 -22.48
CA MET A 1 -5.53 -17.22 -21.62
C MET A 1 -5.65 -15.70 -21.49
N ARG A 2 -6.59 -15.20 -20.67
CA ARG A 2 -6.87 -13.77 -20.56
C ARG A 2 -7.17 -13.47 -19.09
N ASN A 3 -6.13 -13.07 -18.33
CA ASN A 3 -6.17 -12.35 -17.03
C ASN A 3 -4.95 -12.67 -16.13
N PHE A 4 -3.71 -12.44 -16.61
CA PHE A 4 -2.50 -12.58 -15.76
C PHE A 4 -1.52 -11.40 -15.96
N LEU A 5 -1.96 -10.17 -15.70
CA LEU A 5 -1.07 -9.00 -15.76
C LEU A 5 -1.33 -7.89 -14.74
N PHE A 6 -1.98 -8.19 -13.61
CA PHE A 6 -2.11 -7.22 -12.51
C PHE A 6 -1.87 -7.83 -11.12
N THR A 7 -1.16 -8.96 -11.09
CA THR A 7 -0.72 -9.61 -9.85
C THR A 7 0.76 -9.30 -9.67
N LEU A 8 1.12 -8.13 -9.13
CA LEU A 8 2.49 -7.95 -8.64
C LEU A 8 2.67 -6.99 -7.46
N LEU A 9 1.61 -6.53 -6.78
CA LEU A 9 1.79 -5.98 -5.43
C LEU A 9 0.49 -5.85 -4.60
N LEU A 10 -0.51 -6.71 -4.83
CA LEU A 10 -1.83 -6.54 -4.20
C LEU A 10 -2.56 -7.90 -4.04
N LEU A 11 -1.91 -8.90 -3.42
CA LEU A 11 -2.61 -10.07 -2.87
C LEU A 11 -2.66 -9.94 -1.35
N VAL A 12 -3.66 -9.23 -0.88
CA VAL A 12 -4.00 -9.12 0.54
C VAL A 12 -5.51 -9.18 0.65
N SER A 13 -6.00 -10.40 0.80
CA SER A 13 -7.37 -10.69 1.23
C SER A 13 -7.30 -11.01 2.72
N TYR A 14 -8.09 -10.31 3.52
CA TYR A 14 -8.14 -10.43 4.98
C TYR A 14 -8.74 -11.75 5.45
N ASN A 15 -8.32 -12.19 6.64
CA ASN A 15 -9.18 -12.27 7.82
C ASN A 15 -8.33 -11.90 9.05
N MET A 16 -8.84 -11.03 9.91
CA MET A 16 -8.19 -10.66 11.18
C MET A 16 -8.07 -11.91 12.08
N PHE A 17 -6.85 -12.19 12.53
CA PHE A 17 -6.51 -12.93 13.73
C PHE A 17 -7.09 -14.35 13.90
N SER A 18 -6.51 -15.34 13.22
CA SER A 18 -6.34 -16.69 13.76
C SER A 18 -5.15 -17.37 13.10
N GLN A 19 -4.35 -18.08 13.90
CA GLN A 19 -3.18 -18.86 13.51
C GLN A 19 -3.29 -19.49 12.11
N GLY A 20 -2.31 -19.23 11.24
CA GLY A 20 -2.04 -20.08 10.07
C GLY A 20 -2.03 -19.39 8.70
N THR A 21 -1.13 -18.42 8.47
CA THR A 21 -0.29 -18.30 7.24
C THR A 21 0.76 -17.20 7.48
N ALA A 22 1.94 -17.58 7.96
CA ALA A 22 3.00 -16.71 8.48
C ALA A 22 3.92 -16.07 7.39
N ASP A 23 3.38 -15.64 6.24
CA ASP A 23 4.25 -15.17 5.13
C ASP A 23 3.86 -13.80 4.54
N ASN A 24 2.60 -13.37 4.64
CA ASN A 24 2.12 -12.16 3.93
C ASN A 24 1.66 -10.99 4.84
N GLY A 25 1.18 -11.27 6.05
CA GLY A 25 0.90 -10.24 7.06
C GLY A 25 2.19 -9.64 7.63
N ASP A 26 3.21 -10.48 7.74
CA ASP A 26 4.54 -10.09 8.21
C ASP A 26 5.20 -9.12 7.22
N MET A 27 5.06 -9.35 5.91
CA MET A 27 5.59 -8.46 4.87
C MET A 27 5.00 -7.05 4.91
N TYR A 28 3.69 -6.90 5.11
CA TYR A 28 3.07 -5.58 5.20
C TYR A 28 3.47 -4.87 6.50
N THR A 29 3.57 -5.61 7.60
CA THR A 29 4.01 -5.10 8.90
C THR A 29 5.47 -4.65 8.86
N GLU A 30 6.33 -5.43 8.21
CA GLU A 30 7.73 -5.09 7.97
C GLU A 30 7.84 -3.84 7.08
N PHE A 31 7.05 -3.76 6.01
CA PHE A 31 6.98 -2.57 5.17
C PHE A 31 6.60 -1.31 5.97
N LEU A 32 5.61 -1.40 6.85
CA LEU A 32 5.21 -0.28 7.72
C LEU A 32 6.31 0.06 8.72
N THR A 33 6.97 -0.94 9.30
CA THR A 33 8.10 -0.74 10.21
C THR A 33 9.23 0.03 9.51
N ASN A 34 9.69 -0.45 8.36
CA ASN A 34 10.73 0.20 7.56
C ASN A 34 10.32 1.63 7.16
N GLN A 35 9.07 1.82 6.74
CA GLN A 35 8.55 3.14 6.41
C GLN A 35 8.56 4.10 7.61
N THR A 36 8.18 3.62 8.81
CA THR A 36 8.23 4.45 10.03
C THR A 36 9.66 4.83 10.40
N GLU A 37 10.62 3.91 10.22
CA GLU A 37 12.03 4.15 10.46
C GLU A 37 12.64 5.15 9.47
N GLU A 38 12.35 5.01 8.18
CA GLU A 38 12.81 5.94 7.13
C GLU A 38 12.28 7.36 7.34
N ILE A 39 11.03 7.49 7.78
CA ILE A 39 10.44 8.79 8.12
C ILE A 39 11.07 9.34 9.42
N GLY A 40 11.40 8.45 10.36
CA GLY A 40 11.93 8.77 11.68
C GLY A 40 10.85 8.89 12.77
N LEU A 41 9.73 8.15 12.62
CA LEU A 41 8.63 8.16 13.59
C LEU A 41 8.97 7.34 14.83
N GLN A 42 8.59 7.84 16.00
CA GLN A 42 8.84 7.23 17.30
C GLN A 42 7.55 7.21 18.15
N ASP A 43 7.57 6.35 19.17
CA ASP A 43 6.55 6.26 20.22
C ASP A 43 5.10 6.24 19.68
N GLU A 44 4.20 6.97 20.34
CA GLU A 44 2.77 7.05 20.02
C GLU A 44 2.48 7.50 18.58
N LYS A 45 3.40 8.27 17.97
CA LYS A 45 3.26 8.73 16.57
C LYS A 45 3.46 7.59 15.58
N LYS A 46 4.40 6.68 15.87
CA LYS A 46 4.62 5.46 15.10
C LYS A 46 3.39 4.54 15.18
N ASP A 47 2.85 4.34 16.37
CA ASP A 47 1.68 3.48 16.58
C ASP A 47 0.45 4.00 15.82
N LYS A 48 0.15 5.31 15.92
CA LYS A 48 -0.94 5.94 15.16
C LYS A 48 -0.72 5.87 13.65
N PHE A 49 0.53 6.00 13.17
CA PHE A 49 0.82 5.86 11.74
C PHE A 49 0.52 4.45 11.24
N ILE A 50 0.87 3.43 12.02
CA ILE A 50 0.60 2.02 11.72
C ILE A 50 -0.91 1.77 11.71
N GLU A 51 -1.63 2.23 12.73
CA GLU A 51 -3.09 2.10 12.85
C GLU A 51 -3.81 2.73 11.64
N ILE A 52 -3.48 3.99 11.31
CA ILE A 52 -4.04 4.67 10.13
C ILE A 52 -3.71 3.87 8.87
N SER A 53 -2.47 3.38 8.74
CA SER A 53 -2.06 2.61 7.57
C SER A 53 -2.83 1.30 7.42
N GLN A 54 -3.06 0.57 8.52
CA GLN A 54 -3.85 -0.66 8.56
C GLN A 54 -5.31 -0.42 8.19
N LYS A 55 -5.94 0.61 8.77
CA LYS A 55 -7.31 1.03 8.41
C LYS A 55 -7.50 1.24 6.90
N TYR A 56 -6.57 1.92 6.23
CA TYR A 56 -6.67 2.14 4.78
C TYR A 56 -6.27 0.92 3.94
N PHE A 57 -5.49 0.01 4.51
CA PHE A 57 -5.19 -1.29 3.92
C PHE A 57 -6.43 -2.18 3.91
N GLU A 58 -7.23 -2.19 4.99
CA GLU A 58 -8.55 -2.84 5.09
C GLU A 58 -9.49 -2.34 4.00
N LYS A 59 -9.72 -1.03 3.96
CA LYS A 59 -10.53 -0.38 2.92
C LYS A 59 -10.07 -0.75 1.50
N SER A 60 -8.75 -0.83 1.29
CA SER A 60 -8.19 -1.21 -0.01
C SER A 60 -8.50 -2.67 -0.37
N ALA A 61 -8.45 -3.58 0.60
CA ALA A 61 -8.78 -4.97 0.36
C ALA A 61 -10.28 -5.16 0.03
N GLU A 62 -11.17 -4.41 0.67
CA GLU A 62 -12.60 -4.40 0.33
C GLU A 62 -12.82 -3.99 -1.13
N VAL A 63 -12.19 -2.90 -1.58
CA VAL A 63 -12.28 -2.45 -2.99
C VAL A 63 -11.68 -3.48 -3.94
N ARG A 64 -10.62 -4.18 -3.53
CA ARG A 64 -10.02 -5.25 -4.34
C ARG A 64 -10.98 -6.41 -4.53
N ASN A 65 -11.63 -6.83 -3.46
CA ASN A 65 -12.51 -8.00 -3.40
C ASN A 65 -13.93 -7.70 -3.91
N SER A 66 -14.30 -6.45 -4.15
CA SER A 66 -15.62 -6.10 -4.69
C SER A 66 -15.82 -6.55 -6.14
N ASP A 67 -17.05 -6.65 -6.62
CA ASP A 67 -17.37 -6.99 -8.02
C ASP A 67 -17.34 -5.78 -8.97
N GLU A 68 -16.78 -4.66 -8.53
CA GLU A 68 -16.75 -3.43 -9.32
C GLU A 68 -15.86 -3.51 -10.56
N SER A 69 -16.21 -2.71 -11.57
CA SER A 69 -15.37 -2.55 -12.75
C SER A 69 -13.97 -2.03 -12.41
N ARG A 70 -12.98 -2.38 -13.23
CA ARG A 70 -11.58 -1.97 -13.04
C ARG A 70 -11.43 -0.44 -12.89
N PHE A 71 -12.19 0.32 -13.67
CA PHE A 71 -12.15 1.78 -13.63
C PHE A 71 -12.77 2.34 -12.33
N SER A 72 -13.86 1.74 -11.85
CA SER A 72 -14.46 2.11 -10.56
C SER A 72 -13.50 1.82 -9.40
N LYS A 73 -12.92 0.62 -9.36
CA LYS A 73 -11.90 0.25 -8.37
C LYS A 73 -10.72 1.22 -8.38
N PHE A 74 -10.22 1.59 -9.56
CA PHE A 74 -9.14 2.56 -9.68
C PHE A 74 -9.49 3.93 -9.06
N LYS A 75 -10.70 4.45 -9.32
CA LYS A 75 -11.18 5.68 -8.69
C LYS A 75 -11.25 5.55 -7.17
N LYS A 76 -11.76 4.43 -6.66
CA LYS A 76 -11.85 4.17 -5.21
C LYS A 76 -10.48 4.07 -4.56
N PHE A 77 -9.53 3.33 -5.15
CA PHE A 77 -8.15 3.29 -4.67
C PHE A 77 -7.50 4.67 -4.62
N LYS A 78 -7.77 5.52 -5.62
CA LYS A 78 -7.30 6.91 -5.62
C LYS A 78 -7.92 7.71 -4.46
N SER A 79 -9.22 7.56 -4.20
CA SER A 79 -9.88 8.20 -3.05
C SER A 79 -9.26 7.75 -1.73
N ILE A 80 -9.15 6.45 -1.52
CA ILE A 80 -8.53 5.84 -0.33
C ILE A 80 -7.11 6.37 -0.12
N SER A 81 -6.30 6.47 -1.18
CA SER A 81 -4.96 7.04 -1.08
C SER A 81 -4.99 8.51 -0.64
N ASN A 82 -5.92 9.31 -1.16
CA ASN A 82 -6.05 10.72 -0.78
C ASN A 82 -6.56 10.89 0.65
N GLU A 83 -7.53 10.07 1.06
CA GLU A 83 -8.04 10.04 2.43
C GLU A 83 -6.93 9.68 3.43
N LYS A 84 -6.15 8.63 3.14
CA LYS A 84 -4.96 8.27 3.93
C LYS A 84 -3.99 9.42 4.05
N ASP A 85 -3.66 10.06 2.94
CA ASP A 85 -2.72 11.18 2.92
C ASP A 85 -3.24 12.36 3.75
N ASN A 86 -4.55 12.65 3.70
CA ASN A 86 -5.16 13.71 4.50
C ASN A 86 -5.09 13.38 6.00
N GLU A 87 -5.44 12.16 6.39
CA GLU A 87 -5.39 11.72 7.78
C GLU A 87 -3.95 11.74 8.32
N LEU A 88 -2.99 11.20 7.56
CA LEU A 88 -1.57 11.24 7.94
C LEU A 88 -1.00 12.65 7.97
N LYS A 89 -1.47 13.59 7.14
CA LYS A 89 -1.03 14.98 7.20
C LYS A 89 -1.40 15.66 8.52
N THR A 90 -2.46 15.20 9.19
CA THR A 90 -2.82 15.72 10.53
C THR A 90 -1.96 15.13 11.64
N LEU A 91 -1.41 13.92 11.44
CA LEU A 91 -0.51 13.25 12.38
C LEU A 91 0.95 13.71 12.22
N LEU A 92 1.41 13.84 10.98
CA LEU A 92 2.80 14.08 10.62
C LEU A 92 3.15 15.57 10.58
N SER A 93 4.39 15.90 10.91
CA SER A 93 4.95 17.22 10.61
C SER A 93 5.08 17.41 9.10
N GLU A 94 5.29 18.65 8.64
CA GLU A 94 5.46 18.92 7.22
C GLU A 94 6.67 18.17 6.62
N GLU A 95 7.76 18.08 7.37
CA GLU A 95 8.97 17.38 6.94
C GLU A 95 8.77 15.86 6.88
N GLU A 96 8.15 15.27 7.90
CA GLU A 96 7.80 13.85 7.93
C GLU A 96 6.82 13.50 6.79
N PHE A 97 5.84 14.36 6.54
CA PHE A 97 4.89 14.16 5.46
C PHE A 97 5.57 14.26 4.09
N LYS A 98 6.52 15.19 3.90
CA LYS A 98 7.35 15.25 2.69
C LYS A 98 8.14 13.96 2.46
N LYS A 99 8.79 13.42 3.50
CA LYS A 99 9.49 12.12 3.43
C LYS A 99 8.54 11.00 3.03
N TYR A 100 7.39 10.89 3.70
CA TYR A 100 6.35 9.93 3.37
C TYR A 100 5.91 10.01 1.89
N LYS A 101 5.68 11.23 1.38
CA LYS A 101 5.32 11.42 -0.04
C LYS A 101 6.45 11.05 -0.99
N SER A 102 7.72 11.28 -0.61
CA SER A 102 8.88 10.86 -1.39
C SER A 102 8.94 9.33 -1.51
N ILE A 103 8.81 8.62 -0.39
CA ILE A 103 8.78 7.16 -0.33
C ILE A 103 7.66 6.60 -1.23
N GLN A 104 6.46 7.20 -1.19
CA GLN A 104 5.38 6.80 -2.10
C GLN A 104 5.74 6.99 -3.59
N GLN A 105 6.40 8.10 -3.95
CA GLN A 105 6.76 8.38 -5.32
C GLN A 105 7.82 7.41 -5.84
N GLU A 106 8.81 7.08 -5.01
CA GLU A 106 9.84 6.09 -5.32
C GLU A 106 9.24 4.71 -5.54
N ASN A 107 8.39 4.24 -4.62
CA ASN A 107 7.68 2.98 -4.76
C ASN A 107 6.84 2.92 -6.06
N ARG A 108 6.21 4.04 -6.45
CA ARG A 108 5.48 4.14 -7.73
C ARG A 108 6.41 4.07 -8.94
N LYS A 109 7.62 4.63 -8.87
CA LYS A 109 8.61 4.55 -9.96
C LYS A 109 9.10 3.11 -10.12
N LEU A 110 9.51 2.47 -9.03
CA LEU A 110 9.95 1.06 -9.02
C LEU A 110 8.88 0.14 -9.60
N LEU A 111 7.60 0.34 -9.22
CA LEU A 111 6.51 -0.46 -9.77
C LEU A 111 6.33 -0.26 -11.29
N LYS A 112 6.46 0.97 -11.78
CA LYS A 112 6.40 1.27 -13.23
C LYS A 112 7.57 0.65 -13.99
N GLU A 113 8.77 0.67 -13.42
CA GLU A 113 9.97 0.07 -14.01
C GLU A 113 9.82 -1.45 -14.11
N ARG A 114 9.45 -2.12 -13.01
CA ARG A 114 9.15 -3.56 -13.02
C ARG A 114 8.07 -3.93 -14.04
N TYR A 115 7.04 -3.10 -14.20
CA TYR A 115 6.00 -3.33 -15.21
C TYR A 115 6.56 -3.25 -16.64
N LYS A 116 7.42 -2.26 -16.93
CA LYS A 116 8.07 -2.12 -18.24
C LYS A 116 9.00 -3.31 -18.54
N GLU A 117 9.82 -3.72 -17.57
CA GLU A 117 10.71 -4.87 -17.72
C GLU A 117 9.95 -6.16 -18.02
N ASN A 118 8.88 -6.43 -17.27
CA ASN A 118 8.04 -7.61 -17.47
C ASN A 118 7.31 -7.59 -18.82
N LYS A 119 6.98 -6.41 -19.35
CA LYS A 119 6.43 -6.28 -20.71
C LYS A 119 7.49 -6.64 -21.75
N ASN A 120 8.72 -6.14 -21.61
CA ASN A 120 9.80 -6.40 -22.56
C ASN A 120 10.24 -7.88 -22.56
N LYS A 121 10.32 -8.51 -21.38
CA LYS A 121 10.64 -9.96 -21.25
C LYS A 121 9.62 -10.89 -21.90
N LYS A 122 8.36 -10.46 -22.07
CA LYS A 122 7.31 -11.26 -22.73
C LYS A 122 7.29 -11.10 -24.25
N GLN A 123 8.08 -10.17 -24.80
CA GLN A 123 8.17 -9.88 -26.23
C GLN A 123 9.41 -10.51 -26.88
N ASN A 124 10.33 -11.05 -26.08
CA ASN A 124 11.47 -11.85 -26.48
C ASN A 124 11.21 -13.32 -26.15
#